data_AF-A0A2E9IRZ6-F1
#
_entry.id   AF-A0A2E9IRZ6-F1
#
_cell.length_a   1.000
_cell.length_b   1.000
_cell.length_c   1.000
_cell.angle_alpha   90.00
_cell.angle_beta   90.00
_cell.angle_gamma   90.00
#
_symmetry.space_group_name_H-M   'P 1'
#
loop_
_entity.id
_entity.type
_entity.pdbx_description
1 polymer ?
#
loop_
_entity_poly.entity_id
_entity_poly.type
_entity_poly.pdbx_seq_one_letter_code
_entity_poly.pdbx_strand_id
1 'polypeptide(L)'
;MKTEIPHNFSGVVPSLAQVADFGHPRSEIGIGCLMPWQDKLYVLNYSSHRASTGTGTGLRVIDSDFQMTVHPKAVDGTYANRFSHAPSNQLIIGPHVIDTEHNVRTVESLIDVRLCGTATHLQDPENMVYMLGMEGELFELNVQTLETTFLFDLPKELGPPGEWSCHFKDCYTNHGRLVVVNNDYAEED
;
A
#
# COMPACT_ATOMS: atom_id res chain seq x y z
N MET A 1 -11.22 -32.31 11.48
CA MET A 1 -10.43 -32.78 10.33
C MET A 1 -10.02 -31.55 9.57
N LYS A 2 -8.72 -31.31 9.34
CA LYS A 2 -8.31 -30.29 8.37
C LYS A 2 -8.76 -30.80 7.01
N THR A 3 -9.70 -30.11 6.37
CA THR A 3 -10.12 -30.43 5.02
C THR A 3 -8.89 -30.27 4.14
N GLU A 4 -8.43 -31.34 3.47
CA GLU A 4 -7.33 -31.21 2.54
C GLU A 4 -7.75 -30.25 1.43
N ILE A 5 -7.02 -29.14 1.36
CA ILE A 5 -7.27 -28.08 0.40
C ILE A 5 -6.73 -28.55 -0.95
N PRO A 6 -7.49 -28.40 -2.04
CA PRO A 6 -7.03 -28.87 -3.34
C PRO A 6 -5.79 -28.08 -3.79
N HIS A 7 -4.78 -28.79 -4.29
CA HIS A 7 -3.54 -28.19 -4.84
C HIS A 7 -3.81 -27.18 -5.96
N ASN A 8 -4.95 -27.31 -6.65
CA ASN A 8 -5.43 -26.35 -7.63
C ASN A 8 -6.92 -26.07 -7.39
N PHE A 9 -7.30 -24.81 -7.50
CA PHE A 9 -8.68 -24.38 -7.40
C PHE A 9 -8.99 -23.46 -8.58
N SER A 10 -10.11 -23.70 -9.27
CA SER A 10 -10.54 -22.94 -10.45
C SER A 10 -12.06 -22.77 -10.40
N GLY A 11 -12.53 -21.58 -10.76
CA GLY A 11 -13.95 -21.24 -10.77
C GLY A 11 -14.20 -19.81 -10.33
N VAL A 12 -15.48 -19.46 -10.23
CA VAL A 12 -15.94 -18.20 -9.63
C VAL A 12 -16.13 -18.43 -8.13
N VAL A 13 -15.58 -17.54 -7.30
CA VAL A 13 -15.55 -17.68 -5.84
C VAL A 13 -16.22 -16.45 -5.21
N PRO A 14 -17.56 -16.39 -5.17
CA PRO A 14 -18.28 -15.19 -4.74
C PRO A 14 -17.92 -14.73 -3.32
N SER A 15 -17.56 -15.65 -2.43
CA SER A 15 -17.15 -15.34 -1.05
C SER A 15 -15.85 -14.54 -0.95
N LEU A 16 -15.02 -14.53 -2.00
CA LEU A 16 -13.77 -13.76 -2.06
C LEU A 16 -13.92 -12.46 -2.86
N ALA A 17 -15.16 -12.11 -3.27
CA ALA A 17 -15.42 -10.86 -3.96
C ALA A 17 -15.02 -9.66 -3.10
N GLN A 18 -14.27 -8.74 -3.70
CA GLN A 18 -13.90 -7.48 -3.07
C GLN A 18 -15.08 -6.52 -3.23
N VAL A 19 -15.71 -6.16 -2.11
CA VAL A 19 -16.90 -5.30 -2.06
C VAL A 19 -16.70 -4.24 -0.98
N ALA A 20 -17.24 -3.05 -1.18
CA ALA A 20 -17.21 -1.93 -0.25
C ALA A 20 -18.59 -1.31 -0.12
N ASP A 21 -18.73 -0.38 0.81
CA ASP A 21 -19.99 0.35 0.99
C ASP A 21 -20.23 1.30 -0.19
N PHE A 22 -21.50 1.51 -0.50
CA PHE A 22 -21.92 2.56 -1.42
C PHE A 22 -22.16 3.87 -0.64
N GLY A 23 -21.59 4.99 -1.09
CA GLY A 23 -21.72 6.28 -0.40
C GLY A 23 -21.35 7.50 -1.25
N HIS A 24 -21.81 8.68 -0.83
CA HIS A 24 -21.40 9.99 -1.38
C HIS A 24 -19.98 10.35 -0.88
N PRO A 25 -19.18 11.18 -1.58
CA PRO A 25 -19.42 11.82 -2.89
C PRO A 25 -19.04 10.95 -4.11
N ARG A 26 -18.31 9.86 -3.89
CA ARG A 26 -17.92 8.86 -4.89
C ARG A 26 -17.90 7.50 -4.20
N SER A 27 -18.21 6.44 -4.92
CA SER A 27 -18.01 5.07 -4.45
C SER A 27 -17.33 4.27 -5.56
N GLU A 28 -16.12 3.83 -5.27
CA GLU A 28 -15.32 2.94 -6.08
C GLU A 28 -14.63 1.98 -5.11
N ILE A 29 -14.45 0.75 -5.56
CA ILE A 29 -13.51 -0.17 -4.92
C ILE A 29 -12.60 -0.75 -5.99
N GLY A 30 -11.31 -0.70 -5.73
CA GLY A 30 -10.32 -1.48 -6.46
C GLY A 30 -9.42 -2.25 -5.50
N ILE A 31 -8.61 -3.14 -6.06
CA ILE A 31 -7.50 -3.77 -5.34
C ILE A 31 -6.25 -2.97 -5.67
N GLY A 32 -5.71 -2.28 -4.67
CA GLY A 32 -4.50 -1.48 -4.84
C GLY A 32 -3.25 -2.34 -4.78
N CYS A 33 -3.23 -3.31 -3.87
CA CYS A 33 -2.14 -4.26 -3.80
C CYS A 33 -2.56 -5.62 -3.25
N LEU A 34 -1.78 -6.63 -3.64
CA LEU A 34 -1.88 -8.01 -3.23
C LEU A 34 -0.50 -8.48 -2.78
N MET A 35 -0.42 -9.15 -1.63
CA MET A 35 0.83 -9.73 -1.18
C MET A 35 0.62 -11.06 -0.44
N PRO A 36 1.19 -12.18 -0.93
CA PRO A 36 1.33 -13.37 -0.12
C PRO A 36 2.40 -13.15 0.96
N TRP A 37 2.07 -13.48 2.20
CA TRP A 37 2.95 -13.32 3.34
C TRP A 37 2.64 -14.37 4.40
N GLN A 38 3.61 -15.26 4.67
CA GLN A 38 3.52 -16.33 5.67
C GLN A 38 2.17 -17.09 5.62
N ASP A 39 1.90 -17.78 4.52
CA ASP A 39 0.68 -18.60 4.31
C ASP A 39 -0.66 -17.84 4.31
N LYS A 40 -0.65 -16.50 4.25
CA LYS A 40 -1.85 -15.69 4.04
C LYS A 40 -1.69 -14.77 2.83
N LEU A 41 -2.80 -14.47 2.17
CA LEU A 41 -2.86 -13.43 1.14
C LEU A 41 -3.46 -12.18 1.74
N TYR A 42 -2.67 -11.11 1.78
CA TYR A 42 -3.13 -9.78 2.13
C TYR A 42 -3.64 -9.07 0.88
N VAL A 43 -4.85 -8.51 0.99
CA VAL A 43 -5.50 -7.74 -0.06
C VAL A 43 -5.79 -6.36 0.51
N LEU A 44 -5.22 -5.32 -0.08
CA LEU A 44 -5.55 -3.95 0.31
C LEU A 44 -6.41 -3.33 -0.77
N ASN A 45 -7.66 -3.05 -0.41
CA ASN A 45 -8.56 -2.33 -1.29
C ASN A 45 -8.34 -0.82 -1.19
N TYR A 46 -8.71 -0.10 -2.25
CA TYR A 46 -8.76 1.35 -2.24
C TYR A 46 -10.16 1.91 -2.51
N SER A 47 -10.40 3.13 -2.02
CA SER A 47 -11.49 4.02 -2.45
C SER A 47 -11.02 5.03 -3.50
N SER A 48 -11.94 5.83 -4.07
CA SER A 48 -11.63 6.78 -5.15
C SER A 48 -10.53 7.81 -4.80
N HIS A 49 -10.32 8.12 -3.52
CA HIS A 49 -9.33 9.09 -3.06
C HIS A 49 -8.96 8.88 -1.57
N ARG A 50 -9.16 9.88 -0.72
CA ARG A 50 -8.87 9.80 0.73
C ARG A 50 -10.08 9.25 1.49
N ALA A 51 -9.94 9.05 2.81
CA ALA A 51 -10.92 8.40 3.67
C ALA A 51 -12.35 8.97 3.60
N SER A 52 -12.55 10.22 3.16
CA SER A 52 -13.87 10.84 2.99
C SER A 52 -14.61 10.45 1.69
N THR A 53 -14.00 9.62 0.84
CA THR A 53 -14.50 9.31 -0.52
C THR A 53 -14.86 7.84 -0.75
N GLY A 54 -15.09 7.10 0.34
CA GLY A 54 -15.58 5.72 0.34
C GLY A 54 -15.28 5.04 1.67
N THR A 55 -16.10 4.05 2.05
CA THR A 55 -15.94 3.27 3.29
C THR A 55 -16.06 1.78 3.02
N GLY A 56 -15.64 0.96 3.99
CA GLY A 56 -15.69 -0.51 3.86
C GLY A 56 -14.62 -1.07 2.91
N THR A 57 -13.60 -0.26 2.64
CA THR A 57 -12.35 -0.67 1.98
C THR A 57 -11.35 -1.11 3.06
N GLY A 58 -10.06 -1.18 2.73
CA GLY A 58 -9.01 -1.49 3.68
C GLY A 58 -8.52 -2.94 3.63
N LEU A 59 -7.71 -3.30 4.63
CA LEU A 59 -6.91 -4.51 4.64
C LEU A 59 -7.77 -5.76 4.90
N ARG A 60 -7.76 -6.68 3.95
CA ARG A 60 -8.36 -8.00 4.06
C ARG A 60 -7.28 -9.07 4.09
N VAL A 61 -7.60 -10.16 4.78
CA VAL A 61 -6.72 -11.32 4.92
C VAL A 61 -7.49 -12.53 4.44
N ILE A 62 -6.94 -13.22 3.43
CA ILE A 62 -7.39 -14.53 2.98
C ILE A 62 -6.43 -15.57 3.57
N ASP A 63 -6.96 -16.45 4.40
CA ASP A 63 -6.17 -17.52 5.03
C ASP A 63 -6.04 -18.76 4.13
N SER A 64 -5.31 -19.76 4.62
CA SER A 64 -5.10 -21.01 3.90
C SER A 64 -6.42 -21.73 3.59
N ASP A 65 -7.44 -21.61 4.45
CA ASP A 65 -8.76 -22.25 4.31
C ASP A 65 -9.72 -21.45 3.39
N PHE A 66 -9.18 -20.51 2.60
CA PHE A 66 -9.91 -19.60 1.72
C PHE A 66 -11.00 -18.79 2.43
N GLN A 67 -10.82 -18.51 3.72
CA GLN A 67 -11.68 -17.58 4.45
C GLN A 67 -11.10 -16.18 4.35
N MET A 68 -11.95 -15.21 4.00
CA MET A 68 -11.59 -13.81 3.93
C MET A 68 -12.16 -13.04 5.13
N THR A 69 -11.32 -12.25 5.79
CA THR A 69 -11.72 -11.36 6.88
C THR A 69 -11.22 -9.95 6.64
N VAL A 70 -11.97 -8.96 7.13
CA VAL A 70 -11.48 -7.56 7.22
C VAL A 70 -10.68 -7.46 8.50
N HIS A 71 -9.42 -6.99 8.41
CA HIS A 71 -8.56 -6.91 9.56
C HIS A 71 -9.02 -5.77 10.51
N PRO A 72 -8.99 -5.93 11.85
CA PRO A 72 -9.40 -4.87 12.78
C PRO A 72 -8.61 -3.56 12.71
N LYS A 73 -7.44 -3.60 12.08
CA LYS A 73 -6.55 -2.43 11.84
C LYS A 73 -6.74 -1.80 10.47
N ALA A 74 -7.66 -2.33 9.65
CA ALA A 74 -7.94 -1.81 8.32
C ALA A 74 -8.36 -0.33 8.40
N VAL A 75 -7.86 0.44 7.44
CA VAL A 75 -8.22 1.84 7.24
C VAL A 75 -8.64 2.06 5.79
N ASP A 76 -9.54 3.01 5.57
CA ASP A 76 -10.00 3.42 4.25
C ASP A 76 -9.03 4.44 3.63
N GLY A 77 -8.77 4.32 2.32
CA GLY A 77 -7.92 5.26 1.59
C GLY A 77 -7.58 4.76 0.19
N THR A 78 -6.66 5.43 -0.51
CA THR A 78 -6.06 4.93 -1.74
C THR A 78 -4.60 4.55 -1.51
N TYR A 79 -4.33 3.25 -1.47
CA TYR A 79 -2.96 2.74 -1.34
C TYR A 79 -2.67 1.71 -2.42
N ALA A 80 -1.49 1.77 -3.01
CA ALA A 80 -1.04 0.82 -4.04
C ALA A 80 0.36 0.25 -3.76
N ASN A 81 1.06 0.76 -2.74
CA ASN A 81 2.38 0.28 -2.36
C ASN A 81 2.31 -1.08 -1.64
N ARG A 82 3.35 -1.89 -1.87
CA ARG A 82 3.69 -3.06 -1.05
C ARG A 82 5.19 -3.29 -1.10
N PHE A 83 5.78 -3.75 0.00
CA PHE A 83 7.22 -3.96 0.10
C PHE A 83 7.55 -5.00 1.15
N SER A 84 8.37 -6.00 0.79
CA SER A 84 8.91 -6.97 1.75
C SER A 84 10.24 -6.46 2.28
N HIS A 85 10.23 -5.94 3.50
CA HIS A 85 11.44 -5.44 4.16
C HIS A 85 12.22 -6.62 4.78
N ALA A 86 13.15 -7.17 4.00
CA ALA A 86 13.92 -8.35 4.38
C ALA A 86 14.71 -8.19 5.71
N PRO A 87 15.39 -7.06 5.99
CA PRO A 87 16.16 -6.92 7.22
C PRO A 87 15.33 -7.07 8.51
N SER A 88 14.09 -6.60 8.49
CA SER A 88 13.20 -6.67 9.66
C SER A 88 12.20 -7.83 9.59
N ASN A 89 12.19 -8.61 8.51
CA ASN A 89 11.16 -9.61 8.20
C ASN A 89 9.73 -9.07 8.35
N GLN A 90 9.47 -7.90 7.76
CA GLN A 90 8.16 -7.26 7.81
C GLN A 90 7.66 -6.94 6.41
N LEU A 91 6.37 -7.19 6.18
CA LEU A 91 5.64 -6.70 5.04
C LEU A 91 5.12 -5.30 5.33
N ILE A 92 5.37 -4.37 4.42
CA ILE A 92 4.69 -3.09 4.35
C ILE A 92 3.64 -3.17 3.24
N ILE A 93 2.38 -2.86 3.54
CA ILE A 93 1.28 -2.87 2.58
C ILE A 93 0.35 -1.70 2.89
N GLY A 94 0.31 -0.69 2.02
CA GLY A 94 -0.30 0.58 2.38
C GLY A 94 0.40 1.21 3.59
N PRO A 95 -0.38 1.74 4.57
CA PRO A 95 0.14 2.25 5.83
C PRO A 95 0.35 1.14 6.88
N HIS A 96 0.22 -0.13 6.51
CA HIS A 96 0.34 -1.25 7.46
C HIS A 96 1.73 -1.88 7.42
N VAL A 97 2.25 -2.19 8.61
CA VAL A 97 3.47 -2.98 8.80
C VAL A 97 3.10 -4.28 9.51
N ILE A 98 3.49 -5.41 8.92
CA ILE A 98 3.02 -6.74 9.28
C ILE A 98 4.22 -7.67 9.46
N ASP A 99 4.37 -8.24 10.66
CA ASP A 99 5.45 -9.19 10.93
C ASP A 99 5.14 -10.62 10.49
N THR A 100 6.07 -11.55 10.72
CA THR A 100 5.91 -12.97 10.38
C THR A 100 4.92 -13.73 11.26
N GLU A 101 4.48 -13.13 12.38
CA GLU A 101 3.45 -13.67 13.28
C GLU A 101 2.06 -13.10 12.95
N HIS A 102 1.96 -12.27 11.90
CA HIS A 102 0.76 -11.55 11.47
C HIS A 102 0.27 -10.47 12.45
N ASN A 103 1.15 -9.92 13.29
CA ASN A 103 0.83 -8.72 14.04
C ASN A 103 0.81 -7.54 13.07
N VAL A 104 -0.36 -6.93 12.89
CA VAL A 104 -0.54 -5.77 12.03
C VAL A 104 -0.47 -4.49 12.86
N ARG A 105 0.39 -3.56 12.45
CA ARG A 105 0.46 -2.21 12.99
C ARG A 105 0.16 -1.21 11.86
N THR A 106 -0.54 -0.13 12.20
CA THR A 106 -0.89 0.93 11.24
C THR A 106 -0.08 2.17 11.57
N VAL A 107 0.54 2.76 10.55
CA VAL A 107 1.26 4.02 10.65
C VAL A 107 0.25 5.16 10.56
N GLU A 108 -0.23 5.62 11.71
CA GLU A 108 -1.33 6.61 11.82
C GLU A 108 -1.03 7.92 11.08
N SER A 109 0.23 8.34 11.01
CA SER A 109 0.65 9.56 10.30
C SER A 109 0.52 9.47 8.76
N LEU A 110 0.34 8.26 8.22
CA LEU A 110 0.28 8.01 6.78
C LEU A 110 -1.11 7.59 6.28
N ILE A 111 -2.12 7.49 7.15
CA ILE A 111 -3.46 7.00 6.75
C ILE A 111 -4.14 7.94 5.73
N ASP A 112 -3.88 9.24 5.79
CA ASP A 112 -4.43 10.22 4.83
C ASP A 112 -3.53 10.45 3.61
N VAL A 113 -2.39 9.76 3.53
CA VAL A 113 -1.46 9.83 2.39
C VAL A 113 -1.80 8.73 1.41
N ARG A 114 -1.97 9.07 0.13
CA ARG A 114 -2.27 8.07 -0.90
C ARG A 114 -1.00 7.36 -1.32
N LEU A 115 -0.52 6.42 -0.51
CA LEU A 115 0.76 5.75 -0.71
C LEU A 115 0.79 4.93 -2.00
N CYS A 116 1.75 5.22 -2.89
CA CYS A 116 1.95 4.51 -4.15
C CYS A 116 3.27 3.77 -4.26
N GLY A 117 4.32 4.22 -3.55
CA GLY A 117 5.64 3.59 -3.60
C GLY A 117 6.24 3.36 -2.22
N THR A 118 7.07 2.31 -2.12
CA THR A 118 7.94 2.06 -0.97
C THR A 118 9.27 1.55 -1.46
N ALA A 119 10.36 2.15 -1.00
CA ALA A 119 11.72 1.82 -1.45
C ALA A 119 12.68 1.67 -0.28
N THR A 120 13.74 0.88 -0.48
CA THR A 120 14.84 0.73 0.48
C THR A 120 15.44 2.10 0.81
N HIS A 121 15.72 2.37 2.07
CA HIS A 121 16.37 3.61 2.48
C HIS A 121 17.85 3.64 2.08
N LEU A 122 18.38 4.80 1.70
CA LEU A 122 19.77 4.91 1.21
C LEU A 122 20.81 4.84 2.33
N GLN A 123 20.52 5.42 3.50
CA GLN A 123 21.47 5.54 4.61
C GLN A 123 21.29 4.46 5.68
N ASP A 124 20.05 4.15 6.09
CA ASP A 124 19.72 3.09 7.07
C ASP A 124 18.74 2.05 6.49
N PRO A 125 19.19 1.18 5.56
CA PRO A 125 18.33 0.16 4.97
C PRO A 125 17.91 -0.95 5.94
N GLU A 126 18.52 -1.04 7.12
CA GLU A 126 18.21 -2.09 8.10
C GLU A 126 16.97 -1.75 8.93
N ASN A 127 16.66 -0.45 9.09
CA ASN A 127 15.56 0.02 9.94
C ASN A 127 14.57 0.92 9.21
N MET A 128 14.95 1.51 8.07
CA MET A 128 14.17 2.56 7.42
C MET A 128 13.77 2.17 6.00
N VAL A 129 12.65 2.73 5.56
CA VAL A 129 12.21 2.75 4.15
C VAL A 129 11.81 4.16 3.76
N TYR A 130 11.81 4.44 2.46
CA TYR A 130 11.08 5.58 1.90
C TYR A 130 9.64 5.20 1.62
N MET A 131 8.71 6.11 1.90
CA MET A 131 7.28 6.00 1.63
C MET A 131 6.87 7.16 0.72
N LEU A 132 6.28 6.87 -0.44
CA LEU A 132 5.91 7.86 -1.44
C LEU A 132 4.38 7.96 -1.58
N GLY A 133 3.84 9.17 -1.43
CA GLY A 133 2.46 9.52 -1.76
C GLY A 133 2.26 9.81 -3.26
N MET A 134 1.05 9.60 -3.77
CA MET A 134 0.68 9.87 -5.17
C MET A 134 0.79 11.34 -5.54
N GLU A 135 0.64 12.24 -4.57
CA GLU A 135 0.73 13.69 -4.69
C GLU A 135 2.20 14.15 -4.56
N GLY A 136 3.12 13.23 -4.29
CA GLY A 136 4.56 13.46 -4.27
C GLY A 136 5.12 13.80 -2.90
N GLU A 137 4.37 13.53 -1.83
CA GLU A 137 4.91 13.57 -0.47
C GLU A 137 5.87 12.40 -0.28
N LEU A 138 7.14 12.71 -0.02
CA LEU A 138 8.16 11.70 0.26
C LEU A 138 8.48 11.72 1.76
N PHE A 139 8.36 10.55 2.38
CA PHE A 139 8.66 10.32 3.78
C PHE A 139 9.75 9.27 3.95
N GLU A 140 10.40 9.27 5.11
CA GLU A 140 11.09 8.10 5.66
C GLU A 140 10.28 7.52 6.82
N LEU A 141 10.30 6.20 6.95
CA LEU A 141 9.58 5.44 7.97
C LEU A 141 10.54 4.47 8.65
N ASN A 142 10.64 4.53 9.97
CA ASN A 142 11.26 3.48 10.77
C ASN A 142 10.30 2.30 10.90
N VAL A 143 10.67 1.15 10.36
CA VAL A 143 9.79 -0.04 10.32
C VAL A 143 9.58 -0.65 11.70
N GLN A 144 10.46 -0.38 12.68
CA GLN A 144 10.35 -0.92 14.04
C GLN A 144 9.51 -0.01 14.93
N THR A 145 9.77 1.30 14.94
CA THR A 145 9.10 2.26 15.83
C THR A 145 7.84 2.89 15.24
N LEU A 146 7.70 2.86 13.91
CA LEU A 146 6.71 3.59 13.12
C LEU A 146 6.88 5.11 13.17
N GLU A 147 8.04 5.60 13.60
CA GLU A 147 8.38 7.01 13.49
C GLU A 147 8.51 7.37 12.00
N THR A 148 7.80 8.42 11.61
CA THR A 148 7.71 8.89 10.23
C THR A 148 8.17 10.33 10.14
N THR A 149 9.05 10.63 9.19
CA THR A 149 9.53 11.98 8.92
C THR A 149 9.21 12.37 7.49
N PHE A 150 8.60 13.54 7.30
CA PHE A 150 8.43 14.13 5.97
C PHE A 150 9.76 14.68 5.48
N LEU A 151 10.14 14.35 4.24
CA LEU A 151 11.40 14.77 3.63
C LEU A 151 11.18 15.85 2.58
N PHE A 152 10.31 15.58 1.58
CA PHE A 152 10.18 16.43 0.41
C PHE A 152 8.75 16.48 -0.14
N ASP A 153 8.43 17.62 -0.75
CA ASP A 153 7.32 17.82 -1.67
C ASP A 153 7.89 17.73 -3.09
N LEU A 154 7.85 16.55 -3.69
CA LEU A 154 8.52 16.30 -4.96
C LEU A 154 8.03 17.20 -6.10
N PRO A 155 6.74 17.59 -6.19
CA PRO A 155 6.31 18.61 -7.14
C PRO A 155 7.07 19.94 -7.01
N LYS A 156 7.33 20.41 -5.78
CA LYS A 156 8.13 21.63 -5.56
C LYS A 156 9.59 21.44 -5.94
N GLU A 157 10.16 20.27 -5.70
CA GLU A 157 11.58 19.99 -5.95
C GLU A 157 11.89 19.69 -7.42
N LEU A 158 10.98 18.99 -8.12
CA LEU A 158 11.21 18.46 -9.47
C LEU A 158 10.49 19.25 -10.57
N GLY A 159 9.52 20.10 -10.21
CA GLY A 159 8.76 20.93 -11.15
C GLY A 159 7.97 20.19 -12.24
N PRO A 160 7.26 19.08 -11.95
CA PRO A 160 6.37 18.46 -12.92
C PRO A 160 5.18 19.41 -13.25
N PRO A 161 4.47 19.21 -14.38
CA PRO A 161 3.19 19.89 -14.59
C PRO A 161 2.28 19.52 -13.42
N GLY A 162 1.77 20.54 -12.70
CA GLY A 162 1.36 20.44 -11.29
C GLY A 162 0.31 19.38 -10.88
N GLU A 163 -0.21 19.50 -9.65
CA GLU A 163 -1.02 18.51 -8.91
C GLU A 163 -2.18 17.83 -9.69
N TRP A 164 -2.68 18.44 -10.76
CA TRP A 164 -3.77 17.91 -11.59
C TRP A 164 -3.31 17.23 -12.89
N SER A 165 -2.02 17.26 -13.19
CA SER A 165 -1.40 16.65 -14.38
C SER A 165 -0.50 15.47 -14.02
N CYS A 166 0.12 15.48 -12.82
CA CYS A 166 1.12 14.51 -12.42
C CYS A 166 0.71 13.78 -11.13
N HIS A 167 0.56 12.45 -11.21
CA HIS A 167 0.50 11.56 -10.07
C HIS A 167 1.69 10.60 -10.06
N PHE A 168 2.42 10.56 -8.95
CA PHE A 168 3.44 9.56 -8.72
C PHE A 168 2.83 8.17 -8.64
N LYS A 169 3.59 7.17 -9.13
CA LYS A 169 3.13 5.78 -9.24
C LYS A 169 3.98 4.79 -8.48
N ASP A 170 5.29 5.03 -8.39
CA ASP A 170 6.18 4.15 -7.63
C ASP A 170 7.52 4.84 -7.36
N CYS A 171 8.33 4.20 -6.52
CA CYS A 171 9.73 4.54 -6.30
C CYS A 171 10.60 3.30 -6.13
N TYR A 172 11.89 3.45 -6.42
CA TYR A 172 12.87 2.37 -6.27
C TYR A 172 14.24 2.92 -5.90
N THR A 173 14.95 2.19 -5.04
CA THR A 173 16.30 2.55 -4.61
C THR A 173 17.32 1.55 -5.15
N ASN A 174 18.33 2.05 -5.88
CA ASN A 174 19.50 1.27 -6.26
C ASN A 174 20.67 2.19 -6.62
N HIS A 175 21.90 1.67 -6.58
CA HIS A 175 23.12 2.38 -6.99
C HIS A 175 23.27 3.77 -6.35
N GLY A 176 22.92 3.90 -5.06
CA GLY A 176 23.02 5.17 -4.33
C GLY A 176 22.01 6.23 -4.74
N ARG A 177 20.89 5.83 -5.40
CA ARG A 177 19.84 6.74 -5.85
C ARG A 177 18.47 6.22 -5.47
N LEU A 178 17.58 7.15 -5.10
CA LEU A 178 16.15 6.96 -5.10
C LEU A 178 15.60 7.49 -6.42
N VAL A 179 14.88 6.66 -7.15
CA VAL A 179 14.19 7.01 -8.38
C VAL A 179 12.69 7.01 -8.11
N VAL A 180 11.99 8.01 -8.62
CA VAL A 180 10.54 8.15 -8.53
C VAL A 180 9.98 8.25 -9.94
N VAL A 181 8.77 7.74 -10.14
CA VAL A 181 8.08 7.79 -11.44
C VAL A 181 6.67 8.33 -11.28
N ASN A 182 6.19 9.04 -12.29
CA ASN A 182 4.83 9.56 -12.38
C ASN A 182 4.16 9.07 -13.67
N ASN A 183 2.88 9.36 -13.82
CA ASN A 183 2.09 9.09 -15.02
C ASN A 183 2.02 10.30 -15.97
N ASP A 184 2.98 11.22 -15.89
CA ASP A 184 3.03 12.33 -16.82
C ASP A 184 3.51 11.81 -18.19
N TYR A 185 2.74 12.12 -19.23
CA TYR A 185 3.09 11.76 -20.60
C TYR A 185 3.60 13.03 -21.27
N ALA A 186 4.91 13.23 -21.21
CA ALA A 186 5.58 14.17 -22.10
C ALA A 186 5.65 13.52 -23.50
N GLU A 187 4.54 13.45 -24.21
CA GLU A 187 4.61 13.30 -25.67
C GLU A 187 4.82 14.69 -26.26
N GLU A 188 5.96 14.89 -26.94
CA GLU A 188 6.13 16.02 -27.84
C GLU A 188 5.18 15.79 -29.04
N ASP A 189 4.26 16.72 -29.28
CA ASP A 189 3.41 16.77 -30.50
C ASP A 189 4.26 16.83 -31.78
#